data_AF-A0A4Y2PCV2-F1
#
_entry.id   AF-A0A4Y2PCV2-F1
#
_cell.length_a   1.000
_cell.length_b   1.000
_cell.length_c   1.000
_cell.angle_alpha   90.00
_cell.angle_beta   90.00
_cell.angle_gamma   90.00
#
_symmetry.space_group_name_H-M   'P 1'
#
loop_
_entity.id
_entity.type
_entity.pdbx_description
1 polymer ?
#
loop_
_entity_poly.entity_id
_entity_poly.type
_entity_poly.pdbx_seq_one_letter_code
_entity_poly.pdbx_strand_id
1 'polypeptide(L)'
;MSVLMALQNYQLKNNAIQATRQLLDGSVSLHWVKAHIGVAGNEAADRAAKETTQKEEVDVHLGIPERTLKRTLKNELLAQWQKDWDSREEGVKGLFTRNLFPKASRTRCISNPYDIQVATNHGLCPQYLRKFNLRNCSCRCGEDSEDNVLHFVTRCPILSHLRQFIKRDTTSSQILMQPHLRREMRKILHFVHQNESVIFQLNT
;
A
#
# COMPACT_ATOMS: atom_id res chain seq x y z
N MET A 1 18.70 -16.03 7.85
CA MET A 1 19.85 -16.21 8.77
C MET A 1 20.15 -17.71 8.77
N SER A 2 21.40 -18.11 8.52
CA SER A 2 21.78 -19.53 8.55
C SER A 2 21.84 -20.04 10.00
N VAL A 3 21.81 -21.37 10.19
CA VAL A 3 21.95 -21.99 11.51
C VAL A 3 23.31 -21.63 12.14
N LEU A 4 24.38 -21.57 11.35
CA LEU A 4 25.71 -21.16 11.81
C LEU A 4 25.69 -19.74 12.39
N MET A 5 25.09 -18.78 11.66
CA MET A 5 24.94 -17.41 12.17
C MET A 5 24.04 -17.35 13.40
N ALA A 6 22.99 -18.18 13.45
CA ALA A 6 22.11 -18.26 14.60
C ALA A 6 22.86 -18.76 15.85
N LEU A 7 23.71 -19.78 15.72
CA LEU A 7 24.54 -20.32 16.81
C LEU A 7 25.62 -19.35 17.28
N GLN A 8 26.14 -18.50 16.40
CA GLN A 8 27.13 -17.47 16.72
C GLN A 8 26.52 -16.23 17.40
N ASN A 9 25.21 -16.01 17.30
CA ASN A 9 24.56 -14.87 17.94
C ASN A 9 24.70 -14.91 19.46
N TYR A 10 24.97 -13.75 20.07
CA TYR A 10 25.06 -13.61 21.53
C TYR A 10 23.70 -13.80 22.22
N GLN A 11 22.62 -13.30 21.63
CA GLN A 11 21.26 -13.47 22.16
C GLN A 11 20.48 -14.51 21.38
N LEU A 12 20.38 -15.71 21.94
CA LEU A 12 19.57 -16.79 21.38
C LEU A 12 18.13 -16.71 21.90
N LYS A 13 17.17 -16.58 20.98
CA LYS A 13 15.73 -16.57 21.32
C LYS A 13 14.99 -17.88 21.00
N ASN A 14 15.64 -18.79 20.25
CA ASN A 14 15.04 -20.04 19.81
C ASN A 14 15.56 -21.21 20.66
N ASN A 15 14.64 -21.93 21.30
CA ASN A 15 14.95 -23.02 22.23
C ASN A 15 15.76 -24.15 21.57
N ALA A 16 15.48 -24.48 20.30
CA ALA A 16 16.23 -25.51 19.58
C ALA A 16 17.70 -25.07 19.35
N ILE A 17 17.92 -23.81 18.98
CA ILE A 17 19.29 -23.27 18.81
C ILE A 17 20.02 -23.20 20.15
N GLN A 18 19.33 -22.87 21.25
CA GLN A 18 19.90 -22.91 22.60
C GLN A 18 20.32 -24.34 22.98
N ALA A 19 19.45 -25.32 22.78
CA ALA A 19 19.74 -26.72 23.05
C ALA A 19 20.91 -27.23 22.20
N THR A 20 20.92 -26.94 20.89
CA THR A 20 22.06 -27.28 20.03
C THR A 20 23.35 -26.65 20.52
N ARG A 21 23.34 -25.38 20.97
CA ARG A 21 24.55 -24.72 21.46
C ARG A 21 25.08 -25.34 22.75
N GLN A 22 24.22 -25.83 23.63
CA GLN A 22 24.64 -26.53 24.85
C GLN A 22 25.35 -27.86 24.57
N LEU A 23 25.09 -28.47 23.40
CA LEU A 23 25.76 -29.70 22.96
C LEU A 23 27.11 -29.44 22.28
N LEU A 24 27.44 -28.18 21.97
CA LEU A 24 28.70 -27.81 21.35
C LEU A 24 29.71 -27.43 22.44
N ASP A 25 30.85 -28.12 22.47
CA ASP A 25 32.00 -27.78 23.30
C ASP A 25 33.21 -27.37 22.44
N GLY A 26 34.37 -27.20 23.08
CA GLY A 26 35.62 -26.82 22.39
C GLY A 26 36.18 -27.89 21.45
N SER A 27 35.63 -29.11 21.45
CA SER A 27 36.07 -30.21 20.58
C SER A 27 35.40 -30.20 19.20
N VAL A 28 34.32 -29.43 19.03
CA VAL A 28 33.52 -29.43 17.80
C VAL A 28 33.76 -28.17 16.97
N SER A 29 34.32 -28.34 15.77
CA SER A 29 34.46 -27.27 14.78
C SER A 29 33.32 -27.30 13.76
N LEU A 30 32.59 -26.19 13.62
CA LEU A 30 31.51 -26.05 12.64
C LEU A 30 32.01 -25.40 11.35
N HIS A 31 31.73 -26.01 10.21
CA HIS A 31 32.08 -25.51 8.89
C HIS A 31 30.83 -25.40 8.01
N TRP A 32 30.75 -24.33 7.22
CA TRP A 32 29.73 -24.23 6.18
C TRP A 32 30.22 -24.94 4.91
N VAL A 33 29.38 -25.79 4.35
CA VAL A 33 29.61 -26.45 3.06
C VAL A 33 28.49 -26.08 2.10
N LYS A 34 28.82 -26.02 0.80
CA LYS A 34 27.84 -25.73 -0.24
C LYS A 34 26.92 -26.94 -0.41
N ALA A 35 25.62 -26.69 -0.51
CA ALA A 35 24.62 -27.72 -0.77
C ALA A 35 24.69 -28.22 -2.22
N HIS A 36 24.31 -29.50 -2.44
CA HIS A 36 24.10 -30.13 -3.75
C HIS A 36 25.31 -30.11 -4.70
N ILE A 37 26.50 -30.39 -4.19
CA ILE A 37 27.74 -30.48 -4.99
C ILE A 37 28.47 -31.83 -4.87
N GLY A 38 27.81 -32.90 -4.40
CA GLY A 38 28.45 -34.22 -4.29
C GLY A 38 29.12 -34.52 -2.95
N VAL A 39 28.99 -33.67 -1.92
CA VAL A 39 29.59 -33.95 -0.59
C VAL A 39 28.80 -35.06 0.09
N ALA A 40 29.32 -36.29 0.05
CA ALA A 40 28.61 -37.52 0.45
C ALA A 40 27.89 -37.42 1.80
N GLY A 41 28.55 -36.89 2.84
CA GLY A 41 27.95 -36.73 4.17
C GLY A 41 26.80 -35.71 4.21
N ASN A 42 26.93 -34.59 3.51
CA ASN A 42 25.87 -33.57 3.42
C ASN A 42 24.68 -34.08 2.62
N GLU A 43 24.92 -34.81 1.53
CA GLU A 43 23.86 -35.41 0.72
C GLU A 43 23.14 -36.54 1.46
N ALA A 44 23.86 -37.35 2.24
CA ALA A 44 23.25 -38.34 3.11
C ALA A 44 22.33 -37.68 4.15
N ALA A 45 22.78 -36.58 4.78
CA ALA A 45 21.96 -35.83 5.73
C ALA A 45 20.71 -35.19 5.07
N ASP A 46 20.84 -34.63 3.87
CA ASP A 46 19.73 -34.04 3.11
C ASP A 46 18.69 -35.11 2.70
N ARG A 47 19.16 -36.30 2.26
CA ARG A 47 18.27 -37.44 1.98
C ARG A 47 17.51 -37.88 3.22
N ALA A 48 18.20 -38.04 4.36
CA ALA A 48 17.55 -38.41 5.62
C ALA A 48 16.51 -37.37 6.08
N ALA A 49 16.83 -36.07 5.95
CA ALA A 49 15.89 -35.00 6.25
C ALA A 49 14.67 -35.05 5.32
N LYS A 50 14.86 -35.32 4.02
CA LYS A 50 13.78 -35.44 3.04
C LYS A 50 12.90 -36.66 3.30
N GLU A 51 13.49 -37.82 3.60
CA GLU A 51 12.74 -39.03 3.99
C GLU A 51 11.89 -38.78 5.23
N THR A 52 12.42 -38.03 6.20
CA THR A 52 11.67 -37.67 7.41
C THR A 52 10.43 -36.84 7.11
N THR A 53 10.44 -36.00 6.06
CA THR A 53 9.26 -35.22 5.66
C THR A 53 8.09 -36.06 5.14
N GLN A 54 8.32 -37.35 4.85
CA GLN A 54 7.30 -38.30 4.40
C GLN A 54 6.66 -39.10 5.54
N LYS A 55 7.18 -38.98 6.78
CA LYS A 55 6.56 -39.62 7.95
C LYS A 55 5.17 -39.04 8.19
N GLU A 56 4.21 -39.90 8.54
CA GLU A 56 2.85 -39.49 8.91
C GLU A 56 2.80 -38.81 10.28
N GLU A 57 3.71 -39.18 11.18
CA GLU A 57 3.80 -38.64 12.54
C GLU A 57 4.92 -37.62 12.70
N VAL A 58 4.68 -36.62 13.55
CA VAL A 58 5.64 -35.55 13.86
C VAL A 58 6.34 -35.86 15.18
N ASP A 59 7.63 -36.16 15.09
CA ASP A 59 8.47 -36.51 16.25
C ASP A 59 8.60 -35.34 17.26
N VAL A 60 8.68 -34.08 16.78
CA VAL A 60 8.83 -32.87 17.62
C VAL A 60 7.90 -31.75 17.15
N HIS A 61 6.93 -31.39 17.99
CA HIS A 61 5.98 -30.32 17.68
C HIS A 61 6.55 -28.94 18.04
N LEU A 62 7.05 -28.21 17.04
CA LEU A 62 7.65 -26.88 17.21
C LEU A 62 6.63 -25.73 17.35
N GLY A 63 5.32 -26.04 17.28
CA GLY A 63 4.26 -25.03 17.30
C GLY A 63 4.18 -24.20 16.02
N ILE A 64 3.26 -23.24 16.00
CA ILE A 64 3.09 -22.33 14.85
C ILE A 64 4.07 -21.16 15.00
N PRO A 65 4.93 -20.89 14.01
CA PRO A 65 5.80 -19.74 14.06
C PRO A 65 5.00 -18.43 14.19
N GLU A 66 5.45 -17.53 15.05
CA GLU A 66 4.81 -16.22 15.27
C GLU A 66 4.58 -15.46 13.95
N ARG A 67 5.54 -15.55 13.02
CA ARG A 67 5.43 -14.96 11.68
C ARG A 67 4.24 -15.52 10.90
N THR A 68 4.00 -16.83 10.99
CA THR A 68 2.87 -17.50 10.33
C THR A 68 1.57 -17.00 10.93
N LEU A 69 1.46 -16.99 12.26
CA LEU A 69 0.27 -16.48 12.95
C LEU A 69 -0.02 -15.01 12.59
N LYS A 70 1.01 -14.14 12.66
CA LYS A 70 0.89 -12.72 12.25
C LYS A 70 0.45 -12.58 10.80
N ARG A 71 0.92 -13.44 9.89
CA ARG A 71 0.51 -13.41 8.49
C ARG A 71 -0.96 -13.80 8.35
N THR A 72 -1.38 -14.89 8.99
CA THR A 72 -2.78 -15.36 8.97
C THR A 72 -3.71 -14.28 9.51
N LEU A 73 -3.44 -13.76 10.70
CA LEU A 73 -4.25 -12.69 11.31
C LEU A 73 -4.36 -11.46 10.41
N LYS A 74 -3.26 -11.03 9.79
CA LYS A 74 -3.27 -9.89 8.87
C LYS A 74 -4.09 -10.16 7.60
N ASN A 75 -4.16 -11.39 7.14
CA ASN A 75 -4.95 -11.76 5.97
C ASN A 75 -6.45 -11.81 6.32
N GLU A 76 -6.80 -12.40 7.46
CA GLU A 76 -8.18 -12.40 7.99
C GLU A 76 -8.69 -10.99 8.21
N LEU A 77 -7.90 -10.13 8.87
CA LEU A 77 -8.24 -8.72 9.06
C LEU A 77 -8.47 -8.01 7.72
N LEU A 78 -7.62 -8.25 6.72
CA LEU A 78 -7.79 -7.64 5.40
C LEU A 78 -9.06 -8.13 4.70
N ALA A 79 -9.40 -9.41 4.83
CA ALA A 79 -10.63 -9.98 4.27
C ALA A 79 -11.88 -9.38 4.93
N GLN A 80 -11.87 -9.26 6.26
CA GLN A 80 -12.96 -8.60 6.98
C GLN A 80 -13.10 -7.13 6.57
N TRP A 81 -11.99 -6.40 6.50
CA TRP A 81 -12.01 -5.01 6.02
C TRP A 81 -12.54 -4.88 4.60
N GLN A 82 -12.21 -5.82 3.71
CA GLN A 82 -12.76 -5.83 2.36
C GLN A 82 -14.26 -6.06 2.37
N LYS A 83 -14.76 -6.99 3.20
CA LYS A 83 -16.21 -7.22 3.37
C LYS A 83 -16.93 -5.95 3.83
N ASP A 84 -16.39 -5.27 4.83
CA ASP A 84 -16.97 -4.02 5.35
C ASP A 84 -16.86 -2.86 4.35
N TRP A 85 -15.84 -2.88 3.50
CA TRP A 85 -15.64 -1.90 2.42
C TRP A 85 -16.66 -2.09 1.29
N ASP A 86 -16.94 -3.35 0.94
CA ASP A 86 -17.89 -3.72 -0.11
C ASP A 86 -19.35 -3.57 0.35
N SER A 87 -19.65 -3.83 1.62
CA SER A 87 -21.02 -3.81 2.17
C SER A 87 -21.61 -2.41 2.38
N ARG A 88 -20.87 -1.33 2.11
CA ARG A 88 -21.41 0.03 2.31
C ARG A 88 -22.49 0.35 1.28
N GLU A 89 -23.69 0.68 1.78
CA GLU A 89 -24.83 1.10 0.97
C GLU A 89 -24.55 2.40 0.19
N GLU A 90 -25.31 2.59 -0.88
CA GLU A 90 -25.31 3.82 -1.67
C GLU A 90 -25.80 5.01 -0.80
N GLY A 91 -25.13 6.16 -0.88
CA GLY A 91 -25.38 7.33 -0.01
C GLY A 91 -24.51 7.43 1.26
N VAL A 92 -23.69 6.42 1.61
CA VAL A 92 -22.81 6.47 2.79
C VAL A 92 -21.52 7.27 2.52
N LYS A 93 -20.97 7.93 3.55
CA LYS A 93 -19.67 8.63 3.49
C LYS A 93 -18.56 7.68 2.97
N GLY A 94 -17.76 8.17 2.01
CA GLY A 94 -16.58 7.45 1.49
C GLY A 94 -16.78 6.73 0.15
N LEU A 95 -17.98 6.80 -0.46
CA LEU A 95 -18.26 6.21 -1.78
C LEU A 95 -17.27 6.65 -2.87
N PHE A 96 -16.91 7.93 -2.91
CA PHE A 96 -15.94 8.46 -3.87
C PHE A 96 -14.60 7.71 -3.78
N THR A 97 -14.06 7.58 -2.57
CA THR A 97 -12.79 6.86 -2.32
C THR A 97 -12.91 5.37 -2.62
N ARG A 98 -14.07 4.74 -2.35
CA ARG A 98 -14.34 3.33 -2.69
C ARG A 98 -14.32 3.09 -4.19
N ASN A 99 -14.99 3.94 -4.98
CA ASN A 99 -15.03 3.80 -6.43
C ASN A 99 -13.63 3.95 -7.05
N LEU A 100 -12.78 4.76 -6.42
CA LEU A 100 -11.39 4.92 -6.83
C LEU A 100 -10.51 3.73 -6.38
N PHE A 101 -10.73 3.23 -5.16
CA PHE A 101 -9.95 2.17 -4.54
C PHE A 101 -10.87 1.04 -4.05
N PRO A 102 -11.36 0.17 -4.95
CA PRO A 102 -12.34 -0.87 -4.60
C PRO A 102 -11.74 -1.97 -3.72
N LYS A 103 -10.40 -2.10 -3.71
CA LYS A 103 -9.69 -3.06 -2.87
C LYS A 103 -9.02 -2.38 -1.69
N ALA A 104 -9.35 -2.86 -0.49
CA ALA A 104 -8.65 -2.57 0.74
C ALA A 104 -7.18 -2.95 0.57
N SER A 105 -6.29 -2.10 1.07
CA SER A 105 -4.85 -2.31 0.95
C SER A 105 -4.15 -1.81 2.19
N ARG A 106 -3.16 -2.60 2.65
CA ARG A 106 -2.27 -2.25 3.75
C ARG A 106 -1.04 -1.44 3.31
N THR A 107 -0.80 -1.36 2.00
CA THR A 107 0.41 -0.75 1.43
C THR A 107 0.11 0.53 0.65
N ARG A 108 -1.16 0.82 0.36
CA ARG A 108 -1.56 2.05 -0.31
C ARG A 108 -1.28 3.24 0.60
N CYS A 109 -0.33 4.08 0.21
CA CYS A 109 -0.03 5.34 0.87
C CYS A 109 -0.10 6.46 -0.17
N ILE A 110 -0.92 7.47 0.11
CA ILE A 110 -1.02 8.70 -0.68
C ILE A 110 -0.65 9.84 0.26
N SER A 111 0.52 10.43 0.05
CA SER A 111 1.08 11.44 0.95
C SER A 111 1.18 12.83 0.32
N ASN A 112 1.15 12.93 -1.01
CA ASN A 112 1.21 14.23 -1.67
C ASN A 112 -0.14 14.95 -1.51
N PRO A 113 -0.15 16.24 -1.10
CA PRO A 113 -1.38 16.96 -0.84
C PRO A 113 -2.30 17.03 -2.06
N TYR A 114 -1.78 17.25 -3.27
CA TYR A 114 -2.60 17.31 -4.49
C TYR A 114 -3.18 15.95 -4.88
N ASP A 115 -2.41 14.87 -4.68
CA ASP A 115 -2.92 13.51 -4.88
C ASP A 115 -4.07 13.20 -3.92
N ILE A 116 -3.95 13.64 -2.66
CA ILE A 116 -5.01 13.49 -1.65
C ILE A 116 -6.27 14.25 -2.08
N GLN A 117 -6.12 15.47 -2.63
CA GLN A 117 -7.27 16.24 -3.13
C GLN A 117 -8.04 15.47 -4.21
N VAL A 118 -7.34 14.90 -5.19
CA VAL A 118 -7.99 14.07 -6.24
C VAL A 118 -8.57 12.78 -5.66
N ALA A 119 -7.88 12.16 -4.69
CA ALA A 119 -8.28 10.86 -4.14
C ALA A 119 -9.49 10.93 -3.20
N THR A 120 -9.73 12.09 -2.59
CA THR A 120 -10.81 12.30 -1.62
C THR A 120 -11.85 13.30 -2.11
N ASN A 121 -11.56 14.01 -3.20
CA ASN A 121 -12.27 15.21 -3.63
C ASN A 121 -12.37 16.27 -2.50
N HIS A 122 -11.41 16.27 -1.57
CA HIS A 122 -11.30 17.24 -0.50
C HIS A 122 -10.07 18.11 -0.73
N GLY A 123 -10.27 19.39 -1.00
CA GLY A 123 -9.17 20.26 -1.40
C GLY A 123 -9.63 21.65 -1.75
N LEU A 124 -8.76 22.36 -2.46
CA LEU A 124 -9.07 23.69 -2.94
C LEU A 124 -9.96 23.60 -4.19
N CYS A 125 -11.24 23.30 -3.96
CA CYS A 125 -12.27 23.31 -5.00
C CYS A 125 -13.58 23.91 -4.44
N PRO A 126 -14.32 24.72 -5.20
CA PRO A 126 -15.55 25.33 -4.73
C PRO A 126 -16.60 24.33 -4.26
N GLN A 127 -16.67 23.11 -4.82
CA GLN A 127 -17.55 22.05 -4.29
C GLN A 127 -17.31 21.79 -2.80
N TYR A 128 -16.04 21.56 -2.45
CA TYR A 128 -15.62 21.24 -1.09
C TYR A 128 -15.79 22.45 -0.17
N LEU A 129 -15.33 23.63 -0.61
CA LEU A 129 -15.40 24.86 0.18
C LEU A 129 -16.85 25.24 0.53
N ARG A 130 -17.79 25.08 -0.42
CA ARG A 130 -19.23 25.29 -0.18
C ARG A 130 -19.79 24.25 0.78
N LYS A 131 -19.52 22.96 0.53
CA LYS A 131 -20.05 21.84 1.33
C LYS A 131 -19.68 21.94 2.81
N PHE A 132 -18.52 22.49 3.13
CA PHE A 132 -18.03 22.64 4.51
C PHE A 132 -18.22 24.07 5.06
N ASN A 133 -19.00 24.92 4.40
CA ASN A 133 -19.26 26.31 4.81
C ASN A 133 -17.98 27.14 5.02
N LEU A 134 -16.92 26.84 4.28
CA LEU A 134 -15.64 27.55 4.35
C LEU A 134 -15.65 28.78 3.44
N ARG A 135 -16.29 28.68 2.27
CA ARG A 135 -16.42 29.79 1.32
C ARG A 135 -17.53 29.52 0.31
N ASN A 136 -18.44 30.49 0.14
CA ASN A 136 -19.40 30.47 -0.95
C ASN A 136 -18.77 30.99 -2.25
N CYS A 137 -18.25 30.08 -3.07
CA CYS A 137 -17.56 30.42 -4.31
C CYS A 137 -17.91 29.45 -5.43
N SER A 138 -17.55 29.82 -6.66
CA SER A 138 -17.63 28.98 -7.86
C SER A 138 -16.41 29.21 -8.76
N CYS A 139 -16.20 28.32 -9.73
CA CYS A 139 -15.21 28.54 -10.78
C CYS A 139 -15.70 29.63 -11.74
N ARG A 140 -14.83 30.58 -12.08
CA ARG A 140 -15.17 31.66 -13.04
C ARG A 140 -15.48 31.17 -14.45
N CYS A 141 -15.12 29.93 -14.79
CA CYS A 141 -15.40 29.40 -16.12
C CYS A 141 -16.90 29.18 -16.38
N GLY A 142 -17.72 28.99 -15.33
CA GLY A 142 -19.16 28.77 -15.45
C GLY A 142 -19.60 27.46 -16.12
N GLU A 143 -18.68 26.56 -16.50
CA GLU A 143 -19.01 25.33 -17.25
C GLU A 143 -19.42 24.13 -16.37
N ASP A 144 -19.21 24.18 -15.05
CA ASP A 144 -19.48 23.06 -14.14
C ASP A 144 -20.17 23.55 -12.88
N SER A 145 -21.36 23.00 -12.59
CA SER A 145 -22.12 23.39 -11.41
C SER A 145 -21.53 22.82 -10.11
N GLU A 146 -20.80 21.71 -10.20
CA GLU A 146 -20.23 21.04 -9.04
C GLU A 146 -18.92 21.70 -8.62
N ASP A 147 -18.06 22.10 -9.57
CA ASP A 147 -16.75 22.69 -9.30
C ASP A 147 -15.86 21.79 -8.43
N ASN A 148 -15.84 20.49 -8.74
CA ASN A 148 -15.07 19.48 -8.01
C ASN A 148 -13.58 19.51 -8.39
N VAL A 149 -12.72 18.75 -7.72
CA VAL A 149 -11.28 18.75 -8.05
C VAL A 149 -11.04 18.30 -9.50
N LEU A 150 -11.83 17.33 -9.98
CA LEU A 150 -11.68 16.78 -11.33
C LEU A 150 -12.03 17.82 -12.41
N HIS A 151 -12.96 18.74 -12.15
CA HIS A 151 -13.25 19.88 -13.02
C HIS A 151 -11.96 20.61 -13.41
N PHE A 152 -11.17 21.03 -12.42
CA PHE A 152 -9.94 21.77 -12.66
C PHE A 152 -8.90 20.95 -13.40
N VAL A 153 -8.84 19.65 -13.12
CA VAL A 153 -7.84 18.76 -13.71
C VAL A 153 -8.18 18.37 -15.16
N THR A 154 -9.45 18.19 -15.51
CA THR A 154 -9.84 17.57 -16.80
C THR A 154 -10.79 18.40 -17.65
N ARG A 155 -11.49 19.40 -17.12
CA ARG A 155 -12.59 20.08 -17.85
C ARG A 155 -12.38 21.57 -18.01
N CYS A 156 -11.97 22.25 -16.94
CA CYS A 156 -11.91 23.71 -16.84
C CYS A 156 -11.23 24.36 -18.06
N PRO A 157 -11.92 25.22 -18.82
CA PRO A 157 -11.38 25.85 -20.02
C PRO A 157 -10.27 26.87 -19.68
N ILE A 158 -10.34 27.52 -18.52
CA ILE A 158 -9.30 28.44 -18.01
C ILE A 158 -7.94 27.71 -17.90
N LEU A 159 -7.97 26.43 -17.55
CA LEU A 159 -6.78 25.60 -17.32
C LEU A 159 -6.44 24.71 -18.54
N SER A 160 -7.10 24.92 -19.69
CA SER A 160 -6.88 24.11 -20.90
C SER A 160 -5.42 24.11 -21.37
N HIS A 161 -4.77 25.28 -21.31
CA HIS A 161 -3.37 25.46 -21.71
C HIS A 161 -2.34 24.67 -20.87
N LEU A 162 -2.71 24.23 -19.67
CA LEU A 162 -1.85 23.41 -18.80
C LEU A 162 -1.97 21.92 -19.08
N ARG A 163 -2.97 21.50 -19.87
CA ARG A 163 -3.22 20.11 -20.19
C ARG A 163 -2.48 19.70 -21.45
N GLN A 164 -1.62 18.69 -21.31
CA GLN A 164 -0.86 18.09 -22.41
C GLN A 164 -1.31 16.65 -22.66
N PHE A 165 -1.44 15.86 -21.59
CA PHE A 165 -1.80 14.44 -21.67
C PHE A 165 -3.17 14.14 -21.07
N ILE A 166 -3.66 14.98 -20.14
CA ILE A 166 -4.96 14.77 -19.49
C ILE A 166 -6.11 15.21 -20.41
N LYS A 167 -7.00 14.26 -20.73
CA LYS A 167 -8.18 14.47 -21.56
C LYS A 167 -9.43 14.70 -20.70
N ARG A 168 -10.50 15.20 -21.32
CA ARG A 168 -11.79 15.51 -20.64
C ARG A 168 -12.45 14.30 -19.98
N ASP A 169 -12.26 13.12 -20.56
CA ASP A 169 -12.79 11.82 -20.12
C ASP A 169 -11.83 11.06 -19.18
N THR A 170 -10.66 11.62 -18.89
CA THR A 170 -9.69 10.95 -18.00
C THR A 170 -10.23 10.89 -16.58
N THR A 171 -10.28 9.68 -16.02
CA THR A 171 -10.79 9.42 -14.66
C THR A 171 -9.73 9.72 -13.59
N SER A 172 -10.18 10.01 -12.36
CA SER A 172 -9.30 10.16 -11.19
C SER A 172 -8.40 8.93 -10.98
N SER A 173 -8.91 7.73 -11.27
CA SER A 173 -8.15 6.47 -11.17
C SER A 173 -6.98 6.44 -12.15
N GLN A 174 -7.22 6.76 -13.42
CA GLN A 174 -6.17 6.83 -14.44
C GLN A 174 -5.11 7.88 -14.07
N ILE A 175 -5.53 9.07 -13.63
CA ILE A 175 -4.61 10.14 -13.20
C ILE A 175 -3.74 9.65 -12.03
N LEU A 176 -4.36 9.03 -11.03
CA LEU A 176 -3.66 8.56 -9.85
C LEU A 176 -2.85 7.29 -10.10
N MET A 177 -3.09 6.49 -11.13
CA MET A 177 -2.28 5.30 -11.43
C MET A 177 -1.10 5.60 -12.36
N GLN A 178 -1.20 6.62 -13.21
CA GLN A 178 -0.17 6.90 -14.23
C GLN A 178 0.76 8.04 -13.79
N PRO A 179 2.08 7.80 -13.66
CA PRO A 179 3.01 8.81 -13.12
C PRO A 179 3.07 10.13 -13.90
N HIS A 180 2.94 10.07 -15.24
CA HIS A 180 2.99 11.26 -16.09
C HIS A 180 1.73 12.11 -15.94
N LEU A 181 0.53 11.50 -15.96
CA LEU A 181 -0.74 12.19 -15.67
C LEU A 181 -0.74 12.77 -14.26
N ARG A 182 -0.23 12.03 -13.27
CA ARG A 182 -0.14 12.52 -11.89
C ARG A 182 0.74 13.76 -11.77
N ARG A 183 1.86 13.81 -12.51
CA ARG A 183 2.75 14.98 -12.54
C ARG A 183 2.07 16.19 -13.15
N GLU A 184 1.34 16.01 -14.25
CA GLU A 184 0.57 17.07 -14.90
C GLU A 184 -0.55 17.58 -14.00
N MET A 185 -1.35 16.69 -13.41
CA MET A 185 -2.40 17.02 -12.45
C MET A 185 -1.85 17.86 -11.29
N ARG A 186 -0.69 17.49 -10.72
CA ARG A 186 -0.06 18.27 -9.66
C ARG A 186 0.31 19.68 -10.10
N LYS A 187 0.81 19.85 -11.34
CA LYS A 187 1.10 21.18 -11.90
C LYS A 187 -0.16 22.02 -12.03
N ILE A 188 -1.25 21.42 -12.52
CA ILE A 188 -2.55 22.10 -12.67
C ILE A 188 -3.08 22.54 -11.30
N LEU A 189 -3.14 21.64 -10.32
CA LEU A 189 -3.64 21.97 -8.98
C LEU A 189 -2.74 22.94 -8.22
N HIS A 190 -1.42 22.88 -8.45
CA HIS A 190 -0.51 23.88 -7.95
C HIS A 190 -0.80 25.27 -8.53
N PHE A 191 -1.04 25.35 -9.85
CA PHE A 191 -1.42 26.61 -10.49
C PHE A 191 -2.74 27.16 -9.94
N VAL A 192 -3.75 26.29 -9.73
CA VAL A 192 -5.02 26.68 -9.10
C VAL A 192 -4.79 27.28 -7.72
N HIS A 193 -3.94 26.65 -6.91
CA HIS A 193 -3.61 27.13 -5.58
C HIS A 193 -2.94 28.51 -5.60
N GLN A 194 -2.01 28.75 -6.53
CA GLN A 194 -1.32 30.04 -6.64
C GLN A 194 -2.21 31.16 -7.21
N ASN A 195 -3.25 30.82 -7.96
CA ASN A 195 -4.08 31.79 -8.71
C ASN A 195 -5.55 31.75 -8.29
N GLU A 196 -5.82 31.38 -7.03
CA GLU A 196 -7.17 31.16 -6.52
C GLU A 196 -8.09 32.37 -6.72
N SER A 197 -7.61 33.59 -6.45
CA SER A 197 -8.39 34.84 -6.58
C SER A 197 -8.85 35.13 -8.02
N VAL A 198 -8.07 34.67 -9.00
CA VAL A 198 -8.35 34.83 -10.42
C VAL A 198 -9.24 33.70 -10.93
N ILE A 199 -9.12 32.49 -10.38
CA ILE A 199 -9.88 31.32 -10.86
C ILE A 199 -11.25 31.21 -10.20
N PHE A 200 -11.37 31.61 -8.93
CA PHE A 200 -12.61 31.55 -8.17
C PHE A 200 -13.31 32.91 -8.16
N GLN A 201 -14.64 32.86 -8.12
CA GLN A 201 -15.50 34.02 -7.84
C GLN A 201 -16.34 33.73 -6.59
N LEU A 202 -16.57 34.77 -5.79
CA LEU A 202 -17.49 34.68 -4.66
C LEU A 202 -18.91 34.75 -5.19
N ASN A 203 -19.76 33.86 -4.69
CA ASN A 203 -21.18 33.92 -4.99
C ASN A 203 -21.82 34.83 -3.94
N THR A 204 -22.39 35.94 -4.37
CA THR A 204 -23.20 36.85 -3.55
C THR A 204 -24.53 36.24 -3.19
#